data_AF-K5X7R0-F1
#
_entry.id   AF-K5X7R0-F1
#
_cell.length_a   1.000
_cell.length_b   1.000
_cell.length_c   1.000
_cell.angle_alpha   90.00
_cell.angle_beta   90.00
_cell.angle_gamma   90.00
#
_symmetry.space_group_name_H-M   'P 1'
#
loop_
_entity.id
_entity.type
_entity.pdbx_description
1 polymer ?
#
loop_
_entity_poly.entity_id
_entity_poly.type
_entity_poly.pdbx_seq_one_letter_code
_entity_poly.pdbx_strand_id
1 'polypeptide(L)'
;MYSKKFGVLTGRVEVLLHIRPLKGLKRLENGALVKDYEDADKEIEQALQMCLSEVVSEDPRFLEREPPPLNVEFPDGSKVFFLGEHAYGVAAQVTGTTDTSLSVVLAFFPSEKAEMEKFKAVVNNRRASRYIPSFRAAESLRISPRALSRITSSFMVVTGHDKQKINLGLSLKFEAKSLKVVDYTRKDGRHWEYSEKAMELLREYKAAFPEIFRCLDADSDAMALASDVFSESSKPDERVREIKAWLKQKGVTNLEPVSLFCDQLSKETVVELEQLADSLTKSKSPSDFKKAIVKGIPRQAVLKPAHAVYRLQNQWFGLGDRVAMVRDSGAVPLSVKGLVIGINANSMDVLWDVPFMSGVTLGDRCSPYRGMTVEFNSCLNLSNPQFVTSTNPKAPPPPPITTPFNPRHGPYPAIQPGPGQRGASGFRPAPQSHAGPAGHVQIMNNPNRARGSHHANGRGGHPGHPTIPANVIVARGRGGGAISGSQTRMNGSGRSSQTPTSPTSSSRVNGYSNASSHVSSDPAAETTTPSRGRGRGFMPRGRGFIPSPYRGGSSGRGRGRGSFTPIPS
;
A
#
# COMPACT_ATOMS: atom_id res chain seq x y z
N MET A 1 -20.35 -2.16 35.45
CA MET A 1 -18.95 -1.89 35.05
C MET A 1 -18.30 -0.80 35.92
N TYR A 2 -18.97 0.32 36.16
CA TYR A 2 -18.41 1.50 36.83
C TYR A 2 -17.80 1.28 38.22
N SER A 3 -18.48 0.58 39.14
CA SER A 3 -18.00 0.40 40.52
C SER A 3 -16.61 -0.25 40.62
N LYS A 4 -16.35 -1.30 39.83
CA LYS A 4 -15.07 -2.03 39.83
C LYS A 4 -13.93 -1.32 39.09
N LYS A 5 -14.23 -0.47 38.09
CA LYS A 5 -13.20 0.20 37.26
C LYS A 5 -12.93 1.66 37.67
N PHE A 6 -13.94 2.36 38.14
CA PHE A 6 -13.91 3.81 38.37
C PHE A 6 -14.34 4.21 39.80
N GLY A 7 -14.69 3.25 40.66
CA GLY A 7 -15.12 3.52 42.05
C GLY A 7 -16.51 4.15 42.18
N VAL A 8 -17.27 4.29 41.09
CA VAL A 8 -18.58 4.97 41.09
C VAL A 8 -19.72 4.00 41.35
N LEU A 9 -20.56 4.30 42.34
CA LEU A 9 -21.82 3.63 42.61
C LEU A 9 -22.96 4.36 41.88
N THR A 10 -23.38 3.82 40.73
CA THR A 10 -24.36 4.47 39.84
C THR A 10 -25.83 4.26 40.23
N GLY A 11 -26.11 3.44 41.24
CA GLY A 11 -27.47 2.93 41.52
C GLY A 11 -27.98 1.98 40.42
N ARG A 12 -29.30 1.77 40.40
CA ARG A 12 -30.00 1.03 39.32
C ARG A 12 -29.95 1.87 38.04
N VAL A 13 -29.58 1.26 36.92
CA VAL A 13 -29.65 1.88 35.59
C VAL A 13 -30.94 1.40 34.94
N GLU A 14 -31.80 2.34 34.53
CA GLU A 14 -33.08 2.06 33.87
C GLU A 14 -33.06 2.41 32.38
N VAL A 15 -32.22 3.38 31.99
CA VAL A 15 -32.06 3.84 30.60
C VAL A 15 -30.58 3.85 30.24
N LEU A 16 -30.26 3.23 29.09
CA LEU A 16 -28.96 3.31 28.42
C LEU A 16 -29.09 4.21 27.19
N LEU A 17 -28.08 5.05 26.98
CA LEU A 17 -27.91 5.84 25.77
C LEU A 17 -26.87 5.16 24.88
N HIS A 18 -27.22 4.98 23.61
CA HIS A 18 -26.30 4.62 22.54
C HIS A 18 -25.74 5.92 21.96
N ILE A 19 -24.43 6.11 22.05
CA ILE A 19 -23.76 7.37 21.74
C ILE A 19 -22.60 7.09 20.77
N ARG A 20 -22.47 7.92 19.74
CA ARG A 20 -21.28 7.93 18.87
C ARG A 20 -20.32 9.01 19.36
N PRO A 21 -19.11 8.65 19.84
CA PRO A 21 -18.17 9.63 20.34
C PRO A 21 -17.79 10.68 19.29
N LEU A 22 -17.57 11.92 19.73
CA LEU A 22 -16.99 12.95 18.88
C LEU A 22 -15.53 12.61 18.59
N LYS A 23 -15.18 12.50 17.30
CA LYS A 23 -13.84 12.24 16.80
C LYS A 23 -13.06 13.53 16.57
N GLY A 24 -13.75 14.61 16.17
CA GLY A 24 -13.16 15.93 16.00
C GLY A 24 -14.04 16.86 15.16
N LEU A 25 -13.40 17.72 14.35
CA LEU A 25 -14.06 18.52 13.33
C LEU A 25 -13.66 18.01 11.94
N LYS A 26 -14.63 17.88 11.04
CA LYS A 26 -14.38 17.70 9.60
C LYS A 26 -14.59 19.02 8.86
N ARG A 27 -13.79 19.24 7.83
CA ARG A 27 -13.94 20.38 6.92
C ARG A 27 -14.82 20.00 5.75
N LEU A 28 -15.88 20.75 5.53
CA LEU A 28 -16.73 20.65 4.34
C LEU A 28 -16.08 21.37 3.15
N GLU A 29 -16.51 21.06 1.93
CA GLU A 29 -15.96 21.68 0.72
C GLU A 29 -16.31 23.17 0.57
N ASN A 30 -17.39 23.61 1.20
CA ASN A 30 -17.71 25.03 1.35
C ASN A 30 -16.78 25.74 2.35
N GLY A 31 -15.85 25.04 3.02
CA GLY A 31 -14.90 25.61 3.98
C GLY A 31 -15.37 25.64 5.43
N ALA A 32 -16.61 25.27 5.73
CA ALA A 32 -17.12 25.14 7.10
C ALA A 32 -16.39 24.02 7.88
N LEU A 33 -16.34 24.15 9.20
CA LEU A 33 -15.93 23.10 10.12
C LEU A 33 -17.15 22.63 10.91
N VAL A 34 -17.49 21.35 10.79
CA VAL A 34 -18.61 20.71 11.49
C VAL A 34 -18.13 19.51 12.29
N LYS A 35 -18.86 19.14 13.35
CA LYS A 35 -18.54 18.01 14.23
C LYS A 35 -18.51 16.69 13.44
N ASP A 36 -17.43 15.94 13.62
CA ASP A 36 -17.24 14.61 13.05
C ASP A 36 -17.31 13.57 14.17
N TYR A 37 -18.22 12.62 14.01
CA TYR A 37 -18.50 11.59 15.00
C TYR A 37 -17.99 10.25 14.49
N GLU A 38 -17.73 9.32 15.41
CA GLU A 38 -17.40 7.94 15.04
C GLU A 38 -18.55 7.23 14.32
N ASP A 39 -18.18 6.26 13.49
CA ASP A 39 -19.12 5.42 12.73
C ASP A 39 -19.96 4.50 13.64
N ALA A 40 -21.04 3.96 13.07
CA ALA A 40 -22.03 3.17 13.82
C ALA A 40 -21.48 1.86 14.43
N ASP A 41 -20.33 1.37 13.96
CA ASP A 41 -19.64 0.19 14.50
C ASP A 41 -18.86 0.48 15.81
N LYS A 42 -18.62 1.75 16.14
CA LYS A 42 -17.94 2.20 17.37
C LYS A 42 -18.87 2.95 18.32
N GLU A 43 -20.17 2.71 18.21
CA GLU A 43 -21.16 3.21 19.16
C GLU A 43 -20.89 2.66 20.57
N ILE A 44 -21.01 3.52 21.58
CA ILE A 44 -20.79 3.17 22.99
C ILE A 44 -22.09 3.29 23.78
N GLU A 45 -22.27 2.40 24.75
CA GLU A 45 -23.40 2.42 25.69
C GLU A 45 -22.99 3.17 26.97
N GLN A 46 -23.80 4.14 27.39
CA GLN A 46 -23.58 4.92 28.60
C GLN A 46 -24.89 5.06 29.38
N ALA A 47 -24.83 4.93 30.71
CA ALA A 47 -26.02 5.10 31.57
C ALA A 47 -26.49 6.56 31.57
N LEU A 48 -27.80 6.81 31.44
CA LEU A 48 -28.37 8.16 31.38
C LEU A 48 -27.98 9.02 32.60
N GLN A 49 -28.01 8.46 33.81
CA GLN A 49 -27.59 9.14 35.04
C GLN A 49 -26.08 9.50 35.12
N MET A 50 -25.29 9.06 34.14
CA MET A 50 -23.85 9.34 34.00
C MET A 50 -23.56 10.26 32.81
N CYS A 51 -24.59 10.89 32.24
CA CYS A 51 -24.48 11.86 31.14
C CYS A 51 -24.85 13.26 31.62
N LEU A 52 -24.19 14.28 31.05
CA LEU A 52 -24.56 15.68 31.17
C LEU A 52 -25.05 16.15 29.81
N SER A 53 -26.16 16.90 29.77
CA SER A 53 -26.72 17.46 28.53
C SER A 53 -25.89 18.65 28.02
N GLU A 54 -25.37 19.45 28.94
CA GLU A 54 -24.66 20.71 28.67
C GLU A 54 -23.45 20.84 29.60
N VAL A 55 -22.46 21.62 29.16
CA VAL A 55 -21.23 21.89 29.92
C VAL A 55 -20.97 23.39 29.88
N VAL A 56 -20.66 24.00 31.04
CA VAL A 56 -20.47 25.45 31.20
C VAL A 56 -19.36 26.03 30.30
N SER A 57 -18.37 25.21 29.95
CA SER A 57 -17.27 25.56 29.04
C SER A 57 -17.10 24.46 28.00
N GLU A 58 -17.56 24.70 26.77
CA GLU A 58 -17.24 23.84 25.63
C GLU A 58 -15.76 23.95 25.27
N ASP A 59 -15.19 22.87 24.72
CA ASP A 59 -13.82 22.85 24.24
C ASP A 59 -13.70 23.64 22.92
N PRO A 60 -12.93 24.74 22.86
CA PRO A 60 -12.82 25.56 21.65
C PRO A 60 -12.31 24.83 20.41
N ARG A 61 -11.67 23.65 20.58
CA ARG A 61 -11.17 22.81 19.48
C ARG A 61 -12.28 22.07 18.74
N PHE A 62 -13.48 22.00 19.31
CA PHE A 62 -14.64 21.31 18.75
C PHE A 62 -15.82 22.23 18.44
N LEU A 63 -15.61 23.55 18.52
CA LEU A 63 -16.60 24.54 18.08
C LEU A 63 -16.71 24.52 16.55
N GLU A 64 -17.94 24.43 16.06
CA GLU A 64 -18.25 24.51 14.64
C GLU A 64 -18.01 25.94 14.12
N ARG A 65 -17.67 26.06 12.84
CA ARG A 65 -17.35 27.35 12.21
C ARG A 65 -17.96 27.41 10.82
N GLU A 66 -18.75 28.44 10.58
CA GLU A 66 -19.31 28.74 9.27
C GLU A 66 -18.23 28.95 8.19
N PRO A 67 -18.56 28.83 6.89
CA PRO A 67 -17.67 29.14 5.79
C PRO A 67 -16.99 30.51 5.96
N PRO A 68 -15.65 30.58 6.10
CA PRO A 68 -14.97 31.87 6.05
C PRO A 68 -15.16 32.51 4.67
N PRO A 69 -15.16 33.85 4.54
CA PRO A 69 -15.15 34.50 3.22
C PRO A 69 -13.83 34.20 2.49
N LEU A 70 -13.87 34.17 1.15
CA LEU A 70 -12.74 33.68 0.35
C LEU A 70 -11.44 34.46 0.61
N ASN A 71 -11.52 35.78 0.83
CA ASN A 71 -10.36 36.65 1.07
C ASN A 71 -9.64 36.35 2.41
N VAL A 72 -10.37 35.87 3.42
CA VAL A 72 -9.81 35.46 4.72
C VAL A 72 -9.25 34.03 4.64
N GLU A 73 -9.91 33.15 3.90
CA GLU A 73 -9.43 31.77 3.70
C GLU A 73 -8.20 31.70 2.79
N PHE A 74 -8.17 32.52 1.74
CA PHE A 74 -7.18 32.58 0.67
C PHE A 74 -6.73 34.04 0.42
N PRO A 75 -6.03 34.68 1.38
CA PRO A 75 -5.51 36.02 1.17
C PRO A 75 -4.50 36.06 0.01
N ASP A 76 -4.36 37.21 -0.63
CA ASP A 76 -3.47 37.39 -1.77
C ASP A 76 -2.01 37.02 -1.41
N GLY A 77 -1.32 36.41 -2.37
CA GLY A 77 -0.01 35.80 -2.15
C GLY A 77 -0.04 34.39 -1.55
N SER A 78 -1.20 33.86 -1.12
CA SER A 78 -1.34 32.48 -0.60
C SER A 78 -0.87 31.42 -1.58
N LYS A 79 -0.12 30.42 -1.07
CA LYS A 79 0.29 29.23 -1.84
C LYS A 79 -0.82 28.18 -1.79
N VAL A 80 -1.23 27.70 -2.96
CA VAL A 80 -2.25 26.65 -3.13
C VAL A 80 -1.84 25.69 -4.25
N PHE A 81 -2.48 24.53 -4.33
CA PHE A 81 -2.40 23.64 -5.48
C PHE A 81 -3.69 23.75 -6.28
N PHE A 82 -3.58 23.79 -7.61
CA PHE A 82 -4.73 23.84 -8.51
C PHE A 82 -5.26 22.43 -8.77
N LEU A 83 -6.58 22.24 -8.72
CA LEU A 83 -7.24 20.95 -8.92
C LEU A 83 -8.06 20.88 -10.22
N GLY A 84 -7.96 21.88 -11.10
CA GLY A 84 -8.63 21.89 -12.39
C GLY A 84 -7.97 20.94 -13.41
N GLU A 85 -8.78 20.41 -14.32
CA GLU A 85 -8.44 19.36 -15.28
C GLU A 85 -7.11 19.57 -16.04
N HIS A 86 -6.87 20.79 -16.55
CA HIS A 86 -5.72 21.07 -17.41
C HIS A 86 -4.39 21.31 -16.68
N ALA A 87 -4.40 21.44 -15.35
CA ALA A 87 -3.19 21.74 -14.55
C ALA A 87 -3.27 21.14 -13.13
N TYR A 88 -3.83 19.95 -13.02
CA TYR A 88 -4.05 19.28 -11.74
C TYR A 88 -2.75 19.05 -10.96
N GLY A 89 -2.75 19.46 -9.68
CA GLY A 89 -1.62 19.36 -8.77
C GLY A 89 -0.48 20.34 -9.04
N VAL A 90 -0.67 21.32 -9.93
CA VAL A 90 0.29 22.40 -10.16
C VAL A 90 0.27 23.37 -8.97
N ALA A 91 1.46 23.74 -8.49
CA ALA A 91 1.61 24.77 -7.46
C ALA A 91 1.25 26.14 -8.02
N ALA A 92 0.50 26.91 -7.24
CA ALA A 92 -0.11 28.16 -7.65
C ALA A 92 -0.07 29.20 -6.53
N GLN A 93 -0.17 30.46 -6.91
CA GLN A 93 -0.25 31.59 -5.99
C GLN A 93 -1.52 32.39 -6.25
N VAL A 94 -2.29 32.69 -5.20
CA VAL A 94 -3.47 33.57 -5.27
C VAL A 94 -3.03 35.00 -5.59
N THR A 95 -3.63 35.62 -6.61
CA THR A 95 -3.33 36.99 -7.03
C THR A 95 -4.46 37.98 -6.81
N GLY A 96 -5.66 37.48 -6.50
CA GLY A 96 -6.82 38.31 -6.24
C GLY A 96 -8.03 37.45 -5.95
N THR A 97 -8.87 37.93 -5.04
CA THR A 97 -10.06 37.21 -4.58
C THR A 97 -11.31 38.08 -4.76
N THR A 98 -12.36 37.45 -5.27
CA THR A 98 -13.73 38.01 -5.32
C THR A 98 -14.62 37.22 -4.35
N ASP A 99 -15.82 37.70 -4.06
CA ASP A 99 -16.73 37.07 -3.09
C ASP A 99 -17.05 35.60 -3.42
N THR A 100 -17.05 35.25 -4.72
CA THR A 100 -17.43 33.91 -5.23
C THR A 100 -16.29 33.15 -5.90
N SER A 101 -15.20 33.80 -6.28
CA SER A 101 -14.14 33.18 -7.09
C SER A 101 -12.73 33.71 -6.84
N LEU A 102 -11.74 32.89 -7.17
CA LEU A 102 -10.32 33.15 -7.00
C LEU A 102 -9.64 33.39 -8.36
N SER A 103 -8.60 34.22 -8.34
CA SER A 103 -7.62 34.34 -9.42
C SER A 103 -6.27 33.82 -8.93
N VAL A 104 -5.61 32.98 -9.74
CA VAL A 104 -4.30 32.40 -9.39
C VAL A 104 -3.32 32.48 -10.55
N VAL A 105 -2.03 32.57 -10.22
CA VAL A 105 -0.92 32.31 -11.15
C VAL A 105 -0.47 30.87 -10.97
N LEU A 106 -0.58 30.08 -12.03
CA LEU A 106 -0.04 28.73 -12.15
C LEU A 106 1.43 28.78 -12.58
N ALA A 107 2.22 27.84 -12.09
CA ALA A 107 3.66 27.72 -12.35
C ALA A 107 3.98 26.28 -12.77
N PHE A 108 4.18 26.02 -14.08
CA PHE A 108 4.33 24.65 -14.58
C PHE A 108 5.35 24.51 -15.72
N PHE A 109 5.86 23.28 -15.86
CA PHE A 109 6.68 22.85 -16.99
C PHE A 109 5.81 21.99 -17.93
N PRO A 110 5.64 22.37 -19.21
CA PRO A 110 4.83 21.59 -20.16
C PRO A 110 5.31 20.15 -20.39
N SER A 111 6.58 19.85 -20.10
CA SER A 111 7.19 18.52 -20.24
C SER A 111 6.67 17.49 -19.24
N GLU A 112 6.11 17.93 -18.09
CA GLU A 112 5.81 17.04 -16.95
C GLU A 112 4.85 15.89 -17.28
N LYS A 113 3.92 16.11 -18.22
CA LYS A 113 3.00 15.04 -18.66
C LYS A 113 3.76 13.91 -19.37
N ALA A 114 4.70 14.26 -20.25
CA ALA A 114 5.54 13.28 -20.95
C ALA A 114 6.58 12.64 -20.02
N GLU A 115 7.07 13.36 -18.99
CA GLU A 115 7.93 12.80 -17.94
C GLU A 115 7.21 11.71 -17.14
N MET A 116 5.96 11.96 -16.75
CA MET A 116 5.12 10.99 -16.04
C MET A 116 4.89 9.71 -16.85
N GLU A 117 4.71 9.81 -18.17
CA GLU A 117 4.59 8.66 -19.07
C GLU A 117 5.89 7.83 -19.13
N LYS A 118 7.07 8.47 -19.13
CA LYS A 118 8.38 7.79 -19.07
C LYS A 118 8.54 6.98 -17.78
N PHE A 119 8.20 7.56 -16.62
CA PHE A 119 8.26 6.83 -15.34
C PHE A 119 7.29 5.63 -15.31
N LYS A 120 6.06 5.80 -15.81
CA LYS A 120 5.09 4.69 -15.95
C LYS A 120 5.60 3.58 -16.87
N ALA A 121 6.30 3.92 -17.96
CA ALA A 121 6.85 2.93 -18.89
C ALA A 121 7.89 2.01 -18.22
N VAL A 122 8.83 2.57 -17.44
CA VAL A 122 9.84 1.80 -16.68
C VAL A 122 9.16 0.77 -15.76
N VAL A 123 8.17 1.20 -14.98
CA VAL A 123 7.48 0.32 -14.02
C VAL A 123 6.60 -0.72 -14.72
N ASN A 124 5.91 -0.36 -15.80
CA ASN A 124 5.07 -1.29 -16.56
C ASN A 124 5.89 -2.39 -17.26
N ASN A 125 7.05 -2.04 -17.82
CA ASN A 125 7.95 -3.01 -18.44
C ASN A 125 8.42 -4.09 -17.45
N ARG A 126 8.70 -3.72 -16.19
CA ARG A 126 9.08 -4.68 -15.13
C ARG A 126 7.91 -5.52 -14.63
N ARG A 127 6.70 -4.93 -14.55
CA ARG A 127 5.45 -5.62 -14.15
C ARG A 127 5.06 -6.78 -15.09
N ALA A 128 5.53 -6.78 -16.33
CA ALA A 128 5.30 -7.85 -17.30
C ALA A 128 6.02 -9.18 -16.95
N SER A 129 6.87 -9.22 -15.93
CA SER A 129 7.57 -10.43 -15.46
C SER A 129 6.61 -11.59 -15.21
N ARG A 130 6.82 -12.71 -15.91
CA ARG A 130 5.99 -13.91 -15.77
C ARG A 130 6.31 -14.63 -14.45
N TYR A 131 5.27 -14.86 -13.65
CA TYR A 131 5.35 -15.70 -12.44
C TYR A 131 4.76 -17.08 -12.72
N ILE A 132 5.35 -18.10 -12.10
CA ILE A 132 5.01 -19.51 -12.25
C ILE A 132 4.59 -20.07 -10.88
N PRO A 133 3.38 -20.65 -10.75
CA PRO A 133 2.95 -21.29 -9.51
C PRO A 133 3.89 -22.40 -9.04
N SER A 134 4.00 -22.58 -7.73
CA SER A 134 4.92 -23.51 -7.07
C SER A 134 4.88 -24.95 -7.60
N PHE A 135 3.71 -25.45 -8.00
CA PHE A 135 3.58 -26.80 -8.57
C PHE A 135 4.25 -26.90 -9.96
N ARG A 136 3.96 -25.97 -10.88
CA ARG A 136 4.64 -25.90 -12.19
C ARG A 136 6.13 -25.58 -12.09
N ALA A 137 6.53 -24.80 -11.08
CA ALA A 137 7.94 -24.55 -10.79
C ALA A 137 8.67 -25.84 -10.39
N ALA A 138 8.06 -26.65 -9.52
CA ALA A 138 8.61 -27.94 -9.10
C ALA A 138 8.69 -28.95 -10.26
N GLU A 139 7.63 -29.04 -11.08
CA GLU A 139 7.59 -29.83 -12.33
C GLU A 139 8.71 -29.42 -13.31
N SER A 140 8.85 -28.12 -13.60
CA SER A 140 9.88 -27.59 -14.51
C SER A 140 11.30 -27.87 -14.03
N LEU A 141 11.53 -27.87 -12.72
CA LEU A 141 12.83 -28.17 -12.11
C LEU A 141 13.06 -29.68 -11.91
N ARG A 142 12.04 -30.53 -12.12
CA ARG A 142 12.06 -31.97 -11.78
C ARG A 142 12.52 -32.19 -10.33
N ILE A 143 11.86 -31.54 -9.38
CA ILE A 143 12.06 -31.71 -7.92
C ILE A 143 10.69 -31.82 -7.24
N SER A 144 10.62 -32.37 -6.03
CA SER A 144 9.35 -32.38 -5.30
C SER A 144 8.92 -30.96 -4.90
N PRO A 145 7.61 -30.72 -4.69
CA PRO A 145 7.12 -29.47 -4.10
C PRO A 145 7.69 -29.21 -2.68
N ARG A 146 8.02 -30.26 -1.92
CA ARG A 146 8.67 -30.16 -0.60
C ARG A 146 10.09 -29.62 -0.75
N ALA A 147 10.88 -30.20 -1.66
CA ALA A 147 12.24 -29.76 -1.94
C ALA A 147 12.28 -28.30 -2.40
N LEU A 148 11.42 -27.92 -3.36
CA LEU A 148 11.27 -26.52 -3.78
C LEU A 148 10.93 -25.62 -2.58
N SER A 149 10.03 -26.07 -1.69
CA SER A 149 9.65 -25.27 -0.54
C SER A 149 10.77 -25.07 0.48
N ARG A 150 11.52 -26.14 0.82
CA ARG A 150 12.67 -26.06 1.73
C ARG A 150 13.76 -25.16 1.16
N ILE A 151 14.23 -25.41 -0.07
CA ILE A 151 15.38 -24.70 -0.65
C ILE A 151 15.10 -23.22 -0.94
N THR A 152 13.85 -22.84 -1.21
CA THR A 152 13.47 -21.43 -1.40
C THR A 152 13.17 -20.70 -0.10
N SER A 153 13.12 -21.42 1.03
CA SER A 153 13.03 -20.86 2.37
C SER A 153 14.42 -20.81 3.04
N SER A 154 14.47 -20.76 4.37
CA SER A 154 15.71 -20.96 5.13
C SER A 154 15.97 -22.45 5.34
N PHE A 155 17.12 -22.94 4.90
CA PHE A 155 17.53 -24.33 5.06
C PHE A 155 18.83 -24.38 5.86
N MET A 156 18.72 -24.63 7.16
CA MET A 156 19.85 -24.63 8.09
C MET A 156 20.50 -26.01 8.15
N VAL A 157 21.81 -26.06 7.87
CA VAL A 157 22.67 -27.25 8.03
C VAL A 157 23.65 -27.01 9.18
N VAL A 158 23.95 -28.04 9.97
CA VAL A 158 24.90 -27.99 11.08
C VAL A 158 26.22 -28.63 10.66
N THR A 159 27.34 -27.91 10.76
CA THR A 159 28.67 -28.48 10.50
C THR A 159 29.10 -29.44 11.60
N GLY A 160 29.80 -30.51 11.22
CA GLY A 160 30.18 -31.57 12.15
C GLY A 160 31.26 -31.13 13.15
N HIS A 161 32.30 -30.45 12.66
CA HIS A 161 33.45 -30.05 13.47
C HIS A 161 33.14 -28.86 14.40
N ASP A 162 32.57 -27.79 13.85
CA ASP A 162 32.40 -26.51 14.56
C ASP A 162 31.01 -26.32 15.18
N LYS A 163 30.07 -27.26 14.96
CA LYS A 163 28.63 -27.16 15.32
C LYS A 163 27.96 -25.87 14.84
N GLN A 164 28.48 -25.24 13.79
CA GLN A 164 27.95 -23.97 13.27
C GLN A 164 26.70 -24.22 12.44
N LYS A 165 25.69 -23.39 12.64
CA LYS A 165 24.44 -23.39 11.86
C LYS A 165 24.61 -22.49 10.64
N ILE A 166 24.64 -23.06 9.45
CA ILE A 166 24.82 -22.35 8.18
C ILE A 166 23.54 -22.47 7.36
N ASN A 167 23.03 -21.34 6.87
CA ASN A 167 21.90 -21.33 5.95
C ASN A 167 22.37 -21.59 4.52
N LEU A 168 21.89 -22.68 3.92
CA LEU A 168 22.08 -23.03 2.51
C LEU A 168 20.80 -22.84 1.68
N GLY A 169 19.73 -22.31 2.28
CA GLY A 169 18.49 -21.98 1.59
C GLY A 169 18.55 -20.62 0.91
N LEU A 170 17.96 -20.51 -0.29
CA LEU A 170 17.90 -19.26 -1.07
C LEU A 170 17.11 -18.15 -0.37
N SER A 171 16.34 -18.47 0.68
CA SER A 171 15.72 -17.47 1.56
C SER A 171 14.83 -16.46 0.82
N LEU A 172 14.17 -16.91 -0.25
CA LEU A 172 13.30 -16.10 -1.11
C LEU A 172 11.88 -15.94 -0.54
N LYS A 173 11.44 -16.89 0.29
CA LYS A 173 10.12 -16.87 0.93
C LYS A 173 10.17 -17.23 2.42
N PHE A 174 9.31 -16.60 3.21
CA PHE A 174 9.19 -16.86 4.65
C PHE A 174 7.72 -16.92 5.07
N GLU A 175 7.12 -18.11 4.96
CA GLU A 175 5.70 -18.34 5.30
C GLU A 175 5.38 -17.91 6.75
N ALA A 176 6.15 -18.41 7.73
CA ALA A 176 5.93 -18.14 9.15
C ALA A 176 6.12 -16.66 9.56
N LYS A 177 6.87 -15.88 8.78
CA LYS A 177 7.08 -14.43 9.01
C LYS A 177 6.24 -13.57 8.07
N SER A 178 5.50 -14.17 7.14
CA SER A 178 4.82 -13.48 6.03
C SER A 178 5.73 -12.50 5.28
N LEU A 179 6.93 -12.94 4.88
CA LEU A 179 7.86 -12.15 4.05
C LEU A 179 8.11 -12.80 2.68
N LYS A 180 8.35 -11.96 1.67
CA LYS A 180 8.69 -12.30 0.28
C LYS A 180 9.95 -11.53 -0.15
N VAL A 181 10.70 -12.02 -1.12
CA VAL A 181 11.74 -11.25 -1.80
C VAL A 181 11.20 -10.72 -3.13
N VAL A 182 11.23 -9.40 -3.30
CA VAL A 182 10.76 -8.67 -4.51
C VAL A 182 11.51 -9.18 -5.75
N ASP A 183 10.83 -9.23 -6.90
CA ASP A 183 11.31 -9.81 -8.18
C ASP A 183 11.68 -11.30 -8.17
N TYR A 184 11.62 -11.99 -7.03
CA TYR A 184 11.87 -13.43 -6.92
C TYR A 184 10.60 -14.23 -6.60
N THR A 185 9.83 -13.80 -5.58
CA THR A 185 8.63 -14.52 -5.16
C THR A 185 7.46 -13.60 -4.87
N ARG A 186 6.26 -14.14 -5.08
CA ARG A 186 5.01 -13.57 -4.57
C ARG A 186 4.12 -14.70 -4.08
N LYS A 187 3.04 -14.36 -3.38
CA LYS A 187 2.01 -15.32 -2.97
C LYS A 187 0.68 -14.86 -3.55
N ASP A 188 0.06 -15.72 -4.35
CA ASP A 188 -1.28 -15.51 -4.86
C ASP A 188 -2.24 -16.47 -4.14
N GLY A 189 -3.11 -15.90 -3.31
CA GLY A 189 -3.95 -16.63 -2.36
C GLY A 189 -3.19 -17.70 -1.56
N ARG A 190 -3.43 -18.97 -1.88
CA ARG A 190 -2.84 -20.13 -1.20
C ARG A 190 -1.44 -20.48 -1.72
N HIS A 191 -1.07 -20.10 -2.93
CA HIS A 191 0.10 -20.62 -3.62
C HIS A 191 1.24 -19.61 -3.69
N TRP A 192 2.47 -20.08 -3.47
CA TRP A 192 3.66 -19.32 -3.78
C TRP A 192 3.90 -19.38 -5.29
N GLU A 193 4.28 -18.25 -5.87
CA GLU A 193 4.69 -18.15 -7.26
C GLU A 193 6.12 -17.59 -7.35
N TYR A 194 6.85 -18.09 -8.33
CA TYR A 194 8.26 -17.81 -8.56
C TYR A 194 8.43 -17.07 -9.89
N SER A 195 9.22 -16.00 -9.91
CA SER A 195 9.55 -15.30 -11.15
C SER A 195 10.51 -16.14 -12.01
N GLU A 196 10.69 -15.73 -13.27
CA GLU A 196 11.72 -16.29 -14.14
C GLU A 196 13.14 -16.17 -13.56
N LYS A 197 13.47 -15.03 -12.92
CA LYS A 197 14.75 -14.79 -12.21
C LYS A 197 14.97 -15.78 -11.05
N ALA A 198 13.91 -16.13 -10.31
CA ALA A 198 13.98 -17.17 -9.28
C ALA A 198 14.12 -18.57 -9.87
N MET A 199 13.46 -18.86 -10.99
CA MET A 199 13.55 -20.15 -11.69
C MET A 199 14.93 -20.38 -12.29
N GLU A 200 15.57 -19.34 -12.84
CA GLU A 200 16.94 -19.38 -13.33
C GLU A 200 17.93 -19.67 -12.18
N LEU A 201 17.87 -18.90 -11.09
CA LEU A 201 18.69 -19.13 -9.90
C LEU A 201 18.53 -20.56 -9.32
N LEU A 202 17.32 -21.12 -9.35
CA LEU A 202 17.05 -22.49 -8.93
C LEU A 202 17.64 -23.54 -9.89
N ARG A 203 17.65 -23.30 -11.21
CA ARG A 203 18.30 -24.18 -12.19
C ARG A 203 19.82 -24.18 -12.00
N GLU A 204 20.42 -23.00 -11.86
CA GLU A 204 21.86 -22.86 -11.60
C GLU A 204 22.27 -23.55 -10.30
N TYR A 205 21.50 -23.36 -9.21
CA TYR A 205 21.79 -24.01 -7.93
C TYR A 205 21.72 -25.54 -8.06
N LYS A 206 20.66 -26.06 -8.72
CA LYS A 206 20.51 -27.50 -8.95
C LYS A 206 21.62 -28.08 -9.85
N ALA A 207 22.12 -27.32 -10.81
CA ALA A 207 23.21 -27.76 -11.69
C ALA A 207 24.57 -27.79 -10.98
N ALA A 208 24.87 -26.80 -10.13
CA ALA A 208 26.15 -26.69 -9.43
C ALA A 208 26.27 -27.57 -8.18
N PHE A 209 25.14 -27.88 -7.53
CA PHE A 209 25.08 -28.63 -6.27
C PHE A 209 23.91 -29.65 -6.25
N PRO A 210 23.81 -30.60 -7.19
CA PRO A 210 22.70 -31.55 -7.26
C PRO A 210 22.52 -32.40 -5.99
N GLU A 211 23.59 -32.63 -5.24
CA GLU A 211 23.61 -33.41 -4.01
C GLU A 211 22.68 -32.85 -2.92
N ILE A 212 22.62 -31.52 -2.74
CA ILE A 212 21.73 -30.91 -1.73
C ILE A 212 20.26 -31.22 -2.05
N PHE A 213 19.89 -31.19 -3.33
CA PHE A 213 18.52 -31.42 -3.78
C PHE A 213 18.04 -32.87 -3.59
N ARG A 214 18.96 -33.85 -3.49
CA ARG A 214 18.61 -35.25 -3.17
C ARG A 214 18.22 -35.42 -1.70
N CYS A 215 18.85 -34.65 -0.80
CA CYS A 215 18.58 -34.72 0.65
C CYS A 215 17.26 -34.03 1.05
N LEU A 216 16.79 -33.01 0.31
CA LEU A 216 15.64 -32.19 0.70
C LEU A 216 14.31 -32.95 0.88
N ASP A 217 14.16 -34.08 0.20
CA ASP A 217 12.96 -34.93 0.25
C ASP A 217 12.92 -35.86 1.47
N ALA A 218 14.03 -36.00 2.21
CA ALA A 218 14.09 -36.80 3.42
C ALA A 218 13.10 -36.33 4.50
N ASP A 219 12.40 -37.28 5.11
CA ASP A 219 11.27 -37.02 6.01
C ASP A 219 11.68 -36.68 7.45
N SER A 220 12.72 -35.85 7.59
CA SER A 220 13.25 -35.38 8.88
C SER A 220 13.05 -33.88 9.03
N ASP A 221 12.35 -33.51 10.09
CA ASP A 221 12.15 -32.12 10.55
C ASP A 221 13.31 -31.64 11.45
N ALA A 222 14.27 -32.52 11.77
CA ALA A 222 15.50 -32.15 12.45
C ALA A 222 16.40 -31.30 11.53
N MET A 223 17.26 -30.46 12.13
CA MET A 223 18.31 -29.77 11.38
C MET A 223 19.28 -30.81 10.81
N ALA A 224 19.47 -30.81 9.49
CA ALA A 224 20.35 -31.76 8.83
C ALA A 224 21.82 -31.51 9.23
N LEU A 225 22.56 -32.58 9.54
CA LEU A 225 24.00 -32.50 9.72
C LEU A 225 24.67 -32.44 8.34
N ALA A 226 25.83 -31.78 8.24
CA ALA A 226 26.60 -31.74 7.00
C ALA A 226 26.99 -33.15 6.51
N SER A 227 27.25 -34.09 7.42
CA SER A 227 27.46 -35.53 7.13
C SER A 227 26.29 -36.18 6.40
N ASP A 228 25.06 -35.78 6.72
CA ASP A 228 23.84 -36.43 6.24
C ASP A 228 23.40 -35.87 4.89
N VAL A 229 23.75 -34.60 4.64
CA VAL A 229 23.52 -33.91 3.34
C VAL A 229 24.60 -34.28 2.32
N PHE A 230 25.85 -34.45 2.75
CA PHE A 230 27.03 -34.67 1.90
C PHE A 230 27.70 -36.02 2.21
N SER A 231 26.91 -37.08 2.38
CA SER A 231 27.40 -38.43 2.73
C SER A 231 28.33 -39.05 1.68
N GLU A 232 28.24 -38.62 0.42
CA GLU A 232 29.12 -39.01 -0.69
C GLU A 232 30.47 -38.23 -0.69
N SER A 233 30.64 -37.21 0.16
CA SER A 233 31.85 -36.38 0.24
C SER A 233 32.77 -36.80 1.38
N SER A 234 34.08 -36.90 1.10
CA SER A 234 35.11 -37.08 2.13
C SER A 234 35.26 -35.88 3.07
N LYS A 235 34.69 -34.71 2.72
CA LYS A 235 34.80 -33.46 3.48
C LYS A 235 33.50 -32.63 3.46
N PRO A 236 32.45 -33.08 4.17
CA PRO A 236 31.14 -32.44 4.15
C PRO A 236 31.18 -30.95 4.55
N ASP A 237 31.97 -30.60 5.57
CA ASP A 237 32.08 -29.22 6.08
C ASP A 237 32.76 -28.25 5.08
N GLU A 238 33.64 -28.74 4.18
CA GLU A 238 34.22 -27.89 3.12
C GLU A 238 33.17 -27.58 2.04
N ARG A 239 32.35 -28.56 1.64
CA ARG A 239 31.29 -28.36 0.63
C ARG A 239 30.20 -27.40 1.10
N VAL A 240 29.85 -27.42 2.39
CA VAL A 240 28.96 -26.42 3.02
C VAL A 240 29.52 -24.99 2.88
N ARG A 241 30.84 -24.81 3.05
CA ARG A 241 31.49 -23.48 2.88
C ARG A 241 31.50 -23.04 1.41
N GLU A 242 31.69 -23.97 0.48
CA GLU A 242 31.66 -23.70 -0.96
C GLU A 242 30.28 -23.23 -1.42
N ILE A 243 29.20 -23.91 -1.00
CA ILE A 243 27.82 -23.46 -1.26
C ILE A 243 27.58 -22.07 -0.68
N LYS A 244 28.02 -21.82 0.57
CA LYS A 244 27.92 -20.50 1.20
C LYS A 244 28.67 -19.41 0.41
N ALA A 245 29.83 -19.74 -0.18
CA ALA A 245 30.58 -18.84 -1.04
C ALA A 245 29.85 -18.58 -2.36
N TRP A 246 29.29 -19.61 -2.99
CA TRP A 246 28.50 -19.50 -4.22
C TRP A 246 27.22 -18.66 -4.02
N LEU A 247 26.49 -18.88 -2.92
CA LEU A 247 25.30 -18.09 -2.56
C LEU A 247 25.65 -16.60 -2.35
N LYS A 248 26.82 -16.31 -1.76
CA LYS A 248 27.34 -14.94 -1.64
C LYS A 248 27.74 -14.36 -3.00
N GLN A 249 28.39 -15.14 -3.86
CA GLN A 249 28.78 -14.73 -5.23
C GLN A 249 27.56 -14.40 -6.10
N LYS A 250 26.50 -15.21 -6.00
CA LYS A 250 25.21 -14.99 -6.67
C LYS A 250 24.35 -13.88 -6.05
N GLY A 251 24.84 -13.19 -5.03
CA GLY A 251 24.16 -12.05 -4.39
C GLY A 251 22.95 -12.43 -3.53
N VAL A 252 22.70 -13.72 -3.28
CA VAL A 252 21.53 -14.21 -2.51
C VAL A 252 21.52 -13.65 -1.09
N THR A 253 22.70 -13.41 -0.50
CA THR A 253 22.86 -12.78 0.82
C THR A 253 22.42 -11.32 0.89
N ASN A 254 22.26 -10.66 -0.27
CA ASN A 254 21.94 -9.23 -0.36
C ASN A 254 20.44 -8.99 -0.67
N LEU A 255 19.65 -10.07 -0.74
CA LEU A 255 18.22 -10.02 -1.01
C LEU A 255 17.46 -9.62 0.26
N GLU A 256 16.86 -8.43 0.25
CA GLU A 256 16.05 -7.94 1.36
C GLU A 256 14.65 -8.58 1.36
N PRO A 257 14.21 -9.23 2.46
CA PRO A 257 12.87 -9.77 2.58
C PRO A 257 11.89 -8.69 3.02
N VAL A 258 10.91 -8.39 2.16
CA VAL A 258 9.85 -7.41 2.43
C VAL A 258 8.58 -8.09 2.93
N SER A 259 7.71 -7.32 3.61
CA SER A 259 6.39 -7.80 4.01
C SER A 259 5.60 -8.33 2.81
N LEU A 260 4.97 -9.50 2.96
CA LEU A 260 4.06 -10.07 1.96
C LEU A 260 2.93 -9.09 1.62
N PHE A 261 2.48 -8.35 2.63
CA PHE A 261 1.36 -7.39 2.60
C PHE A 261 1.71 -6.02 2.02
N CYS A 262 2.98 -5.76 1.68
CA CYS A 262 3.41 -4.51 1.05
C CYS A 262 3.74 -4.75 -0.42
N ASP A 263 3.32 -3.85 -1.29
CA ASP A 263 3.76 -3.81 -2.69
C ASP A 263 4.98 -2.87 -2.76
N GLN A 264 6.09 -3.32 -3.35
CA GLN A 264 7.33 -2.53 -3.44
C GLN A 264 8.04 -2.80 -4.77
N LEU A 265 8.75 -1.80 -5.30
CA LEU A 265 9.66 -1.93 -6.44
C LEU A 265 11.02 -2.47 -5.99
N SER A 266 11.71 -3.18 -6.89
CA SER A 266 13.05 -3.69 -6.65
C SER A 266 14.11 -2.59 -6.68
N LYS A 267 15.21 -2.80 -5.96
CA LYS A 267 16.36 -1.88 -5.89
C LYS A 267 16.90 -1.49 -7.27
N GLU A 268 17.00 -2.45 -8.19
CA GLU A 268 17.39 -2.22 -9.59
C GLU A 268 16.48 -1.18 -10.26
N THR A 269 15.16 -1.34 -10.10
CA THR A 269 14.14 -0.42 -10.65
C THR A 269 14.17 0.96 -9.97
N VAL A 270 14.39 1.02 -8.65
CA VAL A 270 14.47 2.30 -7.91
C VAL A 270 15.68 3.12 -8.37
N VAL A 271 16.83 2.49 -8.58
CA VAL A 271 18.03 3.15 -9.13
C VAL A 271 17.80 3.64 -10.57
N GLU A 272 17.14 2.84 -11.41
CA GLU A 272 16.76 3.24 -12.79
C GLU A 272 15.84 4.48 -12.79
N LEU A 273 14.82 4.49 -11.90
CA LEU A 273 13.92 5.63 -11.72
C LEU A 273 14.63 6.88 -11.16
N GLU A 274 15.59 6.70 -10.23
CA GLU A 274 16.38 7.79 -9.67
C GLU A 274 17.27 8.46 -10.73
N GLN A 275 17.94 7.66 -11.56
CA GLN A 275 18.75 8.16 -12.68
C GLN A 275 17.90 8.88 -13.73
N LEU A 276 16.69 8.37 -14.01
CA LEU A 276 15.74 9.02 -14.90
C LEU A 276 15.25 10.37 -14.33
N ALA A 277 14.93 10.43 -13.03
CA ALA A 277 14.54 11.67 -12.36
C ALA A 277 15.67 12.71 -12.36
N ASP A 278 16.92 12.30 -12.15
CA ASP A 278 18.09 13.18 -12.25
C ASP A 278 18.31 13.71 -13.66
N SER A 279 18.18 12.85 -14.68
CA SER A 279 18.35 13.23 -16.08
C SER A 279 17.28 14.23 -16.52
N LEU A 280 16.03 14.00 -16.12
CA LEU A 280 14.92 14.92 -16.37
C LEU A 280 15.09 16.25 -15.61
N THR A 281 15.52 16.21 -14.36
CA THR A 281 15.78 17.43 -13.56
C THR A 281 16.92 18.26 -14.14
N LYS A 282 18.01 17.63 -14.61
CA LYS A 282 19.13 18.29 -15.32
C LYS A 282 18.72 18.88 -16.67
N SER A 283 17.71 18.31 -17.34
CA SER A 283 17.21 18.81 -18.62
C SER A 283 16.30 20.04 -18.51
N LYS A 284 15.78 20.35 -17.32
CA LYS A 284 14.88 21.48 -17.10
C LYS A 284 15.66 22.79 -16.98
N SER A 285 15.39 23.73 -17.87
CA SER A 285 15.91 25.09 -17.76
C SER A 285 14.89 26.02 -17.07
N PRO A 286 15.33 27.11 -16.40
CA PRO A 286 14.42 28.15 -15.91
C PRO A 286 13.59 28.80 -17.02
N SER A 287 14.05 28.76 -18.28
CA SER A 287 13.35 29.24 -19.46
C SER A 287 12.16 28.38 -19.90
N ASP A 288 12.08 27.11 -19.49
CA ASP A 288 10.95 26.21 -19.80
C ASP A 288 9.73 26.46 -18.91
N PHE A 289 9.90 27.29 -17.87
CA PHE A 289 8.89 27.57 -16.85
C PHE A 289 7.80 28.51 -17.39
N LYS A 290 6.59 27.98 -17.55
CA LYS A 290 5.44 28.78 -18.02
C LYS A 290 4.59 29.24 -16.85
N LYS A 291 4.25 30.52 -16.87
CA LYS A 291 3.25 31.14 -15.96
C LYS A 291 1.93 31.31 -16.72
N ALA A 292 0.83 30.92 -16.09
CA ALA A 292 -0.51 31.15 -16.63
C ALA A 292 -1.40 31.78 -15.56
N ILE A 293 -2.16 32.84 -15.90
CA ILE A 293 -3.14 33.44 -15.00
C ILE A 293 -4.49 32.81 -15.31
N VAL A 294 -5.13 32.24 -14.29
CA VAL A 294 -6.48 31.67 -14.39
C VAL A 294 -7.38 32.42 -13.40
N LYS A 295 -8.52 32.92 -13.90
CA LYS A 295 -9.51 33.72 -13.13
C LYS A 295 -10.82 32.95 -13.03
N GLY A 296 -11.67 33.32 -12.08
CA GLY A 296 -13.01 32.75 -11.94
C GLY A 296 -13.05 31.36 -11.30
N ILE A 297 -12.03 30.98 -10.53
CA ILE A 297 -11.86 29.63 -9.98
C ILE A 297 -12.72 29.48 -8.71
N PRO A 298 -13.58 28.45 -8.58
CA PRO A 298 -14.33 28.22 -7.35
C PRO A 298 -13.45 27.69 -6.22
N ARG A 299 -13.88 27.90 -4.96
CA ARG A 299 -13.22 27.41 -3.72
C ARG A 299 -12.74 25.96 -3.81
N GLN A 300 -13.57 25.12 -4.41
CA GLN A 300 -13.36 23.67 -4.53
C GLN A 300 -12.19 23.33 -5.47
N ALA A 301 -11.90 24.14 -6.49
CA ALA A 301 -10.86 23.87 -7.48
C ALA A 301 -9.45 24.28 -7.04
N VAL A 302 -9.27 24.70 -5.78
CA VAL A 302 -7.96 24.92 -5.14
C VAL A 302 -7.81 24.09 -3.86
N LEU A 303 -6.57 23.77 -3.52
CA LEU A 303 -6.19 23.03 -2.32
C LEU A 303 -5.13 23.81 -1.55
N LYS A 304 -5.46 24.27 -0.34
CA LYS A 304 -4.49 24.85 0.59
C LYS A 304 -3.66 23.73 1.23
N PRO A 305 -2.34 23.87 1.39
CA PRO A 305 -1.47 22.88 2.04
C PRO A 305 -2.01 22.35 3.38
N ALA A 306 -2.40 23.26 4.29
CA ALA A 306 -3.01 22.93 5.58
C ALA A 306 -4.31 22.11 5.50
N HIS A 307 -4.99 22.05 4.35
CA HIS A 307 -6.23 21.29 4.18
C HIS A 307 -5.97 19.84 3.73
N ALA A 308 -4.72 19.48 3.40
CA ALA A 308 -4.35 18.15 2.92
C ALA A 308 -4.86 17.02 3.82
N VAL A 309 -4.62 17.13 5.13
CA VAL A 309 -4.99 16.12 6.13
C VAL A 309 -6.49 15.77 6.11
N TYR A 310 -7.36 16.72 5.76
CA TYR A 310 -8.82 16.51 5.71
C TYR A 310 -9.33 16.17 4.31
N ARG A 311 -8.75 16.80 3.28
CA ARG A 311 -9.27 16.70 1.90
C ARG A 311 -8.64 15.56 1.09
N LEU A 312 -7.39 15.21 1.36
CA LEU A 312 -6.64 14.17 0.63
C LEU A 312 -6.85 12.76 1.19
N GLN A 313 -8.03 12.51 1.76
CA GLN A 313 -8.42 11.23 2.32
C GLN A 313 -8.76 10.21 1.21
N ASN A 314 -8.55 8.93 1.50
CA ASN A 314 -8.95 7.81 0.64
C ASN A 314 -8.40 7.82 -0.80
N GLN A 315 -7.32 8.55 -1.07
CA GLN A 315 -6.64 8.51 -2.36
C GLN A 315 -6.04 7.14 -2.64
N TRP A 316 -6.24 6.69 -3.87
CA TRP A 316 -5.65 5.49 -4.42
C TRP A 316 -4.25 5.79 -4.93
N PHE A 317 -3.30 4.94 -4.58
CA PHE A 317 -1.91 4.99 -5.04
C PHE A 317 -1.49 3.63 -5.61
N GLY A 318 -0.70 3.66 -6.68
CA GLY A 318 -0.03 2.50 -7.26
C GLY A 318 1.50 2.69 -7.30
N LEU A 319 2.24 1.58 -7.39
CA LEU A 319 3.68 1.65 -7.64
C LEU A 319 3.97 2.34 -8.98
N GLY A 320 4.93 3.25 -8.98
CA GLY A 320 5.24 4.10 -10.13
C GLY A 320 4.36 5.35 -10.26
N ASP A 321 3.38 5.56 -9.37
CA ASP A 321 2.58 6.78 -9.41
C ASP A 321 3.42 8.02 -9.06
N ARG A 322 3.19 9.07 -9.84
CA ARG A 322 3.76 10.39 -9.67
C ARG A 322 2.98 11.13 -8.58
N VAL A 323 3.68 11.63 -7.58
CA VAL A 323 3.07 12.34 -6.44
C VAL A 323 3.72 13.70 -6.20
N ALA A 324 3.00 14.61 -5.58
CA ALA A 324 3.53 15.87 -5.04
C ALA A 324 3.27 15.97 -3.53
N MET A 325 4.25 16.46 -2.76
CA MET A 325 4.06 16.79 -1.35
C MET A 325 3.17 18.04 -1.22
N VAL A 326 2.00 17.89 -0.61
CA VAL A 326 1.02 18.98 -0.42
C VAL A 326 0.98 19.47 1.01
N ARG A 327 1.27 18.62 1.99
CA ARG A 327 1.30 19.03 3.40
C ARG A 327 2.41 20.05 3.64
N ASP A 328 2.08 21.13 4.33
CA ASP A 328 3.02 22.19 4.76
C ASP A 328 3.78 21.86 6.06
N SER A 329 3.35 20.81 6.76
CA SER A 329 3.95 20.28 7.98
C SER A 329 4.59 18.92 7.72
N GLY A 330 5.85 18.76 8.15
CA GLY A 330 6.60 17.51 8.02
C GLY A 330 8.06 17.73 7.61
N ALA A 331 8.72 16.64 7.23
CA ALA A 331 10.15 16.62 6.90
C ALA A 331 10.45 16.81 5.40
N VAL A 332 9.46 16.62 4.53
CA VAL A 332 9.60 16.78 3.07
C VAL A 332 9.20 18.20 2.68
N PRO A 333 9.97 18.93 1.85
CA PRO A 333 9.61 20.28 1.45
C PRO A 333 8.34 20.31 0.59
N LEU A 334 7.54 21.37 0.77
CA LEU A 334 6.29 21.60 0.05
C LEU A 334 6.51 21.62 -1.48
N SER A 335 5.57 21.05 -2.23
CA SER A 335 5.53 20.98 -3.70
C SER A 335 6.65 20.18 -4.39
N VAL A 336 7.57 19.56 -3.63
CA VAL A 336 8.52 18.60 -4.19
C VAL A 336 7.75 17.39 -4.74
N LYS A 337 8.17 16.91 -5.91
CA LYS A 337 7.57 15.79 -6.63
C LYS A 337 8.39 14.53 -6.42
N GLY A 338 7.73 13.38 -6.50
CA GLY A 338 8.35 12.08 -6.30
C GLY A 338 7.58 10.95 -6.96
N LEU A 339 8.03 9.72 -6.72
CA LEU A 339 7.48 8.48 -7.25
C LEU A 339 7.20 7.51 -6.10
N VAL A 340 6.02 6.89 -6.12
CA VAL A 340 5.67 5.83 -5.16
C VAL A 340 6.46 4.57 -5.50
N ILE A 341 7.43 4.21 -4.65
CA ILE A 341 8.27 3.01 -4.81
C ILE A 341 7.87 1.88 -3.85
N GLY A 342 7.06 2.17 -2.83
CA GLY A 342 6.50 1.19 -1.91
C GLY A 342 5.17 1.64 -1.34
N ILE A 343 4.29 0.68 -1.08
CA ILE A 343 2.97 0.88 -0.46
C ILE A 343 2.89 -0.06 0.74
N ASN A 344 2.79 0.54 1.92
CA ASN A 344 2.64 -0.12 3.21
C ASN A 344 1.19 0.06 3.68
N ALA A 345 0.89 -0.26 4.95
CA ALA A 345 -0.50 -0.28 5.43
C ALA A 345 -1.16 1.08 5.56
N ASN A 346 -0.49 2.01 6.24
CA ASN A 346 -1.01 3.35 6.51
C ASN A 346 -0.10 4.43 5.89
N SER A 347 0.86 4.02 5.05
CA SER A 347 1.91 4.89 4.49
C SER A 347 2.44 4.35 3.17
N MET A 348 3.18 5.20 2.45
CA MET A 348 3.91 4.85 1.23
C MET A 348 5.36 5.32 1.29
N ASP A 349 6.23 4.57 0.64
CA ASP A 349 7.63 4.93 0.43
C ASP A 349 7.74 5.71 -0.88
N VAL A 350 8.22 6.95 -0.80
CA VAL A 350 8.35 7.85 -1.95
C VAL A 350 9.83 8.18 -2.21
N LEU A 351 10.23 8.04 -3.47
CA LEU A 351 11.49 8.53 -4.02
C LEU A 351 11.29 9.97 -4.50
N TRP A 352 12.01 10.94 -3.96
CA TRP A 352 11.84 12.36 -4.28
C TRP A 352 12.86 12.85 -5.33
N ASP A 353 12.40 13.72 -6.25
CA ASP A 353 13.19 14.25 -7.37
C ASP A 353 14.37 15.14 -6.96
N VAL A 354 14.38 15.62 -5.72
CA VAL A 354 15.37 16.57 -5.20
C VAL A 354 15.84 16.06 -3.83
N PRO A 355 17.16 15.99 -3.55
CA PRO A 355 17.64 15.61 -2.24
C PRO A 355 17.29 16.67 -1.18
N PHE A 356 16.95 16.23 0.03
CA PHE A 356 16.58 17.09 1.15
C PHE A 356 17.10 16.52 2.49
N MET A 357 17.37 17.39 3.46
CA MET A 357 18.13 17.06 4.67
C MET A 357 17.62 15.87 5.48
N SER A 358 16.31 15.62 5.48
CA SER A 358 15.69 14.51 6.22
C SER A 358 15.51 13.23 5.42
N GLY A 359 15.86 13.22 4.12
CA GLY A 359 15.68 12.05 3.28
C GLY A 359 16.61 10.89 3.66
N VAL A 360 16.09 9.68 3.56
CA VAL A 360 16.75 8.42 3.92
C VAL A 360 16.95 7.55 2.67
N THR A 361 17.77 6.49 2.78
CA THR A 361 18.00 5.53 1.68
C THR A 361 16.90 4.47 1.54
N LEU A 362 15.90 4.48 2.42
CA LEU A 362 14.78 3.52 2.48
C LEU A 362 15.22 2.05 2.50
N GLY A 363 16.33 1.73 3.18
CA GLY A 363 16.93 0.38 3.18
C GLY A 363 17.99 0.20 2.09
N ASP A 364 18.78 1.23 1.80
CA ASP A 364 19.77 1.22 0.71
C ASP A 364 19.14 0.93 -0.68
N ARG A 365 17.88 1.36 -0.88
CA ARG A 365 17.16 1.23 -2.16
C ARG A 365 17.33 2.44 -3.07
N CYS A 366 17.52 3.63 -2.49
CA CYS A 366 17.83 4.88 -3.19
C CYS A 366 19.04 5.58 -2.54
N SER A 367 19.61 6.58 -3.19
CA SER A 367 20.73 7.33 -2.59
C SER A 367 20.31 8.14 -1.35
N PRO A 368 21.27 8.55 -0.48
CA PRO A 368 20.96 9.33 0.72
C PRO A 368 20.22 10.63 0.39
N TYR A 369 19.41 11.13 1.31
CA TYR A 369 18.62 12.36 1.14
C TYR A 369 17.48 12.30 0.11
N ARG A 370 17.21 11.14 -0.52
CA ARG A 370 16.20 11.01 -1.60
C ARG A 370 14.88 10.35 -1.21
N GLY A 371 14.87 9.40 -0.27
CA GLY A 371 13.67 8.63 0.07
C GLY A 371 12.98 9.10 1.34
N MET A 372 11.67 8.93 1.46
CA MET A 372 10.94 9.06 2.74
C MET A 372 9.64 8.25 2.73
N THR A 373 9.31 7.65 3.87
CA THR A 373 7.98 7.04 4.11
C THR A 373 7.02 8.14 4.60
N VAL A 374 5.88 8.29 3.92
CA VAL A 374 4.90 9.38 4.17
C VAL A 374 3.46 8.85 4.24
N GLU A 375 2.58 9.60 4.91
CA GLU A 375 1.14 9.27 5.02
C GLU A 375 0.41 9.52 3.69
N PHE A 376 -0.63 8.72 3.40
CA PHE A 376 -1.39 8.84 2.15
C PHE A 376 -2.05 10.21 1.93
N ASN A 377 -2.45 10.89 3.00
CA ASN A 377 -3.08 12.22 2.96
C ASN A 377 -2.08 13.39 2.89
N SER A 378 -0.77 13.13 2.93
CA SER A 378 0.25 14.19 2.82
C SER A 378 0.59 14.56 1.38
N CYS A 379 0.30 13.66 0.43
CA CYS A 379 0.65 13.78 -0.98
C CYS A 379 -0.58 13.75 -1.88
N LEU A 380 -0.48 14.39 -3.05
CA LEU A 380 -1.49 14.34 -4.11
C LEU A 380 -1.03 13.38 -5.22
N ASN A 381 -1.87 12.44 -5.64
CA ASN A 381 -1.57 11.56 -6.77
C ASN A 381 -1.79 12.29 -8.10
N LEU A 382 -0.69 12.59 -8.82
CA LEU A 382 -0.69 13.22 -10.14
C LEU A 382 -0.87 12.20 -11.28
N SER A 383 -0.47 10.95 -11.06
CA SER A 383 -0.57 9.86 -12.04
C SER A 383 -1.99 9.34 -12.22
N ASN A 384 -2.81 9.41 -11.17
CA ASN A 384 -4.23 9.08 -11.18
C ASN A 384 -5.01 10.22 -10.49
N PRO A 385 -5.37 11.29 -11.22
CA PRO A 385 -6.07 12.46 -10.68
C PRO A 385 -7.45 12.08 -10.13
N GLN A 386 -7.67 12.34 -8.84
CA GLN A 386 -8.85 11.87 -8.09
C GLN A 386 -9.69 13.00 -7.49
N PHE A 387 -9.11 14.19 -7.30
CA PHE A 387 -9.82 15.39 -6.83
C PHE A 387 -10.04 16.43 -7.94
N VAL A 388 -10.12 15.98 -9.20
CA VAL A 388 -10.31 16.88 -10.33
C VAL A 388 -11.65 17.60 -10.14
N THR A 389 -11.58 18.93 -10.07
CA THR A 389 -12.75 19.78 -9.87
C THR A 389 -12.95 20.66 -11.09
N SER A 390 -14.20 20.88 -11.51
CA SER A 390 -14.49 21.82 -12.59
C SER A 390 -14.09 23.25 -12.20
N THR A 391 -13.57 24.01 -13.17
CA THR A 391 -13.35 25.46 -13.01
C THR A 391 -14.63 26.28 -13.18
N ASN A 392 -15.74 25.67 -13.62
CA ASN A 392 -17.03 26.35 -13.73
C ASN A 392 -17.69 26.48 -12.34
N PRO A 393 -17.95 27.70 -11.82
CA PRO A 393 -18.55 27.88 -10.49
C PRO A 393 -19.98 27.32 -10.34
N LYS A 394 -20.66 27.00 -11.45
CA LYS A 394 -22.01 26.40 -11.46
C LYS A 394 -22.00 24.87 -11.56
N ALA A 395 -20.84 24.23 -11.73
CA ALA A 395 -20.75 22.78 -11.73
C ALA A 395 -21.01 22.24 -10.30
N PRO A 396 -21.72 21.11 -10.15
CA PRO A 396 -21.80 20.45 -8.86
C PRO A 396 -20.40 19.97 -8.41
N PRO A 397 -20.10 19.98 -7.10
CA PRO A 397 -18.85 19.41 -6.60
C PRO A 397 -18.73 17.92 -6.97
N PRO A 398 -17.50 17.42 -7.19
CA PRO A 398 -17.28 15.98 -7.32
C PRO A 398 -17.67 15.29 -5.99
N PRO A 399 -18.30 14.10 -6.04
CA PRO A 399 -18.67 13.38 -4.82
C PRO A 399 -17.40 12.98 -4.04
N PRO A 400 -17.40 13.06 -2.69
CA PRO A 400 -16.25 12.70 -1.88
C PRO A 400 -15.94 11.20 -2.01
N ILE A 401 -14.66 10.85 -1.97
CA ILE A 401 -14.20 9.46 -2.05
C ILE A 401 -14.46 8.79 -0.70
N THR A 402 -15.63 8.15 -0.57
CA THR A 402 -16.07 7.45 0.65
C THR A 402 -15.48 6.04 0.79
N THR A 403 -15.05 5.42 -0.31
CA THR A 403 -14.41 4.10 -0.29
C THR A 403 -13.00 4.21 0.30
N PRO A 404 -12.70 3.59 1.46
CA PRO A 404 -11.38 3.70 2.05
C PRO A 404 -10.33 3.10 1.11
N PHE A 405 -9.23 3.83 0.89
CA PHE A 405 -8.09 3.25 0.19
C PHE A 405 -7.44 2.21 1.09
N ASN A 406 -7.78 0.95 0.82
CA ASN A 406 -7.21 -0.21 1.48
C ASN A 406 -6.19 -0.84 0.50
N PRO A 407 -4.90 -0.45 0.55
CA PRO A 407 -3.87 -1.07 -0.28
C PRO A 407 -3.81 -2.58 -0.01
N ARG A 408 -3.27 -3.36 -0.95
CA ARG A 408 -3.46 -4.82 -1.01
C ARG A 408 -2.88 -5.57 0.20
N HIS A 409 -3.65 -5.66 1.29
CA HIS A 409 -3.30 -6.44 2.47
C HIS A 409 -3.62 -7.93 2.31
N GLY A 410 -2.68 -8.61 1.66
CA GLY A 410 -2.45 -10.03 1.87
C GLY A 410 -3.01 -10.94 0.78
N PRO A 411 -2.97 -12.26 1.02
CA PRO A 411 -3.42 -13.24 0.05
C PRO A 411 -4.93 -13.12 -0.18
N TYR A 412 -5.33 -12.87 -1.42
CA TYR A 412 -6.73 -12.92 -1.83
C TYR A 412 -7.33 -14.29 -1.47
N PRO A 413 -8.53 -14.36 -0.86
CA PRO A 413 -9.31 -15.59 -0.95
C PRO A 413 -9.60 -15.84 -2.43
N ALA A 414 -9.23 -17.01 -2.95
CA ALA A 414 -9.34 -17.35 -4.38
C ALA A 414 -10.80 -17.42 -4.90
N ILE A 415 -11.77 -17.20 -4.02
CA ILE A 415 -13.21 -17.19 -4.30
C ILE A 415 -13.78 -15.97 -3.56
N GLN A 416 -14.23 -14.97 -4.31
CA GLN A 416 -15.23 -14.05 -3.78
C GLN A 416 -16.52 -14.86 -3.58
N PRO A 417 -17.08 -14.96 -2.36
CA PRO A 417 -18.38 -15.59 -2.20
C PRO A 417 -19.42 -14.79 -3.00
N GLY A 418 -20.27 -15.49 -3.77
CA GLY A 418 -21.37 -14.85 -4.47
C GLY A 418 -22.32 -14.14 -3.48
N PRO A 419 -23.10 -13.14 -3.94
CA PRO A 419 -23.96 -12.33 -3.07
C PRO A 419 -24.79 -13.20 -2.12
N GLY A 420 -24.58 -13.03 -0.81
CA GLY A 420 -25.27 -13.77 0.24
C GLY A 420 -24.49 -14.90 0.92
N GLN A 421 -23.32 -15.32 0.43
CA GLN A 421 -22.47 -16.29 1.15
C GLN A 421 -21.43 -15.62 2.05
N ARG A 422 -21.25 -16.13 3.28
CA ARG A 422 -20.19 -15.70 4.21
C ARG A 422 -18.89 -16.46 3.93
N GLY A 423 -17.77 -15.76 3.92
CA GLY A 423 -16.44 -16.31 3.60
C GLY A 423 -16.03 -17.50 4.49
N ALA A 424 -15.39 -18.49 3.87
CA ALA A 424 -14.97 -19.74 4.53
C ALA A 424 -13.59 -19.62 5.19
N SER A 425 -13.47 -18.78 6.23
CA SER A 425 -12.25 -18.68 7.04
C SER A 425 -12.59 -18.62 8.54
N GLY A 426 -12.47 -19.76 9.22
CA GLY A 426 -12.72 -19.90 10.65
C GLY A 426 -13.08 -21.34 11.02
N PHE A 427 -12.47 -21.84 12.09
CA PHE A 427 -12.84 -23.12 12.70
C PHE A 427 -14.29 -23.00 13.19
N ARG A 428 -15.21 -23.78 12.61
CA ARG A 428 -16.61 -23.82 13.04
C ARG A 428 -16.77 -24.87 14.12
N PRO A 429 -17.24 -24.53 15.34
CA PRO A 429 -17.96 -25.48 16.16
C PRO A 429 -19.09 -26.08 15.33
N ALA A 430 -19.35 -27.38 15.48
CA ALA A 430 -20.42 -28.03 14.73
C ALA A 430 -21.75 -27.30 15.01
N PRO A 431 -22.57 -26.99 13.98
CA PRO A 431 -23.82 -26.26 14.19
C PRO A 431 -24.74 -27.10 15.07
N GLN A 432 -25.16 -26.53 16.20
CA GLN A 432 -26.23 -27.10 17.01
C GLN A 432 -27.52 -27.04 16.19
N SER A 433 -27.90 -28.15 15.58
CA SER A 433 -29.20 -28.29 14.92
C SER A 433 -30.29 -28.30 15.99
N HIS A 434 -31.02 -27.19 16.12
CA HIS A 434 -32.34 -27.21 16.73
C HIS A 434 -33.28 -28.06 15.88
N ALA A 435 -33.46 -29.32 16.28
CA ALA A 435 -34.53 -30.18 15.82
C ALA A 435 -35.02 -31.01 17.01
N GLY A 436 -36.34 -31.24 17.06
CA GLY A 436 -37.03 -31.92 18.15
C GLY A 436 -36.74 -33.43 18.25
N PRO A 437 -37.42 -34.12 19.18
CA PRO A 437 -36.98 -35.40 19.70
C PRO A 437 -37.37 -36.59 18.79
N ALA A 438 -36.46 -37.00 17.89
CA ALA A 438 -36.24 -38.40 17.45
C ALA A 438 -35.19 -38.44 16.33
N GLY A 439 -33.92 -38.66 16.69
CA GLY A 439 -32.83 -38.74 15.71
C GLY A 439 -31.73 -39.70 16.18
N HIS A 440 -31.90 -40.99 15.90
CA HIS A 440 -30.91 -42.02 16.22
C HIS A 440 -29.61 -41.76 15.44
N VAL A 441 -28.56 -41.30 16.12
CA VAL A 441 -27.23 -41.13 15.51
C VAL A 441 -26.63 -42.50 15.20
N GLN A 442 -26.62 -42.90 13.93
CA GLN A 442 -25.84 -44.06 13.50
C GLN A 442 -24.35 -43.73 13.51
N ILE A 443 -23.63 -44.26 14.50
CA ILE A 443 -22.17 -44.26 14.51
C ILE A 443 -21.71 -45.27 13.45
N MET A 444 -21.19 -44.78 12.32
CA MET A 444 -20.51 -45.63 11.34
C MET A 444 -19.22 -46.17 11.94
N ASN A 445 -19.23 -47.45 12.33
CA ASN A 445 -18.02 -48.15 12.76
C ASN A 445 -17.06 -48.34 11.57
N ASN A 446 -15.81 -47.95 11.78
CA ASN A 446 -14.70 -48.17 10.85
C ASN A 446 -14.52 -49.69 10.57
N PRO A 447 -14.56 -50.14 9.30
CA PRO A 447 -14.48 -51.57 8.97
C PRO A 447 -13.11 -52.24 9.24
N ASN A 448 -12.07 -51.47 9.61
CA ASN A 448 -10.71 -52.00 9.82
C ASN A 448 -10.33 -52.32 11.29
N ARG A 449 -11.29 -52.55 12.20
CA ARG A 449 -10.98 -52.93 13.59
C ARG A 449 -11.31 -54.39 13.91
N ALA A 450 -10.35 -55.27 13.62
CA ALA A 450 -10.43 -56.69 13.96
C ALA A 450 -10.23 -56.97 15.47
N ARG A 451 -11.00 -57.94 16.00
CA ARG A 451 -10.79 -58.78 17.20
C ARG A 451 -10.30 -58.13 18.51
N GLY A 452 -11.11 -58.21 19.58
CA GLY A 452 -10.62 -57.95 20.95
C GLY A 452 -11.62 -57.94 22.12
N SER A 453 -12.18 -59.09 22.49
CA SER A 453 -12.69 -59.47 23.83
C SER A 453 -13.89 -58.73 24.49
N HIS A 454 -14.54 -59.48 25.38
CA HIS A 454 -15.88 -59.31 25.97
C HIS A 454 -15.94 -58.56 27.33
N HIS A 455 -17.19 -58.47 27.85
CA HIS A 455 -17.67 -58.09 29.21
C HIS A 455 -18.15 -56.64 29.39
N ALA A 456 -19.21 -56.32 30.15
CA ALA A 456 -20.40 -57.07 30.61
C ALA A 456 -21.47 -56.10 31.20
N ASN A 457 -22.76 -56.50 31.21
CA ASN A 457 -23.91 -55.94 31.97
C ASN A 457 -24.35 -54.47 31.69
N GLY A 458 -25.66 -54.10 31.70
CA GLY A 458 -26.91 -54.89 31.72
C GLY A 458 -28.16 -54.07 32.16
N ARG A 459 -29.37 -54.48 31.72
CA ARG A 459 -30.74 -54.00 32.11
C ARG A 459 -31.07 -52.53 31.72
N GLY A 460 -32.26 -52.08 31.28
CA GLY A 460 -33.58 -52.61 30.88
C GLY A 460 -34.51 -51.41 30.52
N GLY A 461 -35.69 -51.46 29.88
CA GLY A 461 -36.57 -52.56 29.42
C GLY A 461 -37.60 -52.08 28.35
N HIS A 462 -38.91 -52.37 28.52
CA HIS A 462 -40.02 -52.15 27.55
C HIS A 462 -41.37 -51.84 28.30
N PRO A 463 -42.54 -51.66 27.65
CA PRO A 463 -42.92 -50.78 26.51
C PRO A 463 -44.30 -50.09 26.73
N GLY A 464 -44.89 -49.43 25.72
CA GLY A 464 -46.36 -49.36 25.61
C GLY A 464 -47.02 -48.24 24.80
N HIS A 465 -47.47 -48.53 23.56
CA HIS A 465 -48.82 -48.19 23.05
C HIS A 465 -49.07 -48.88 21.69
N PRO A 466 -50.32 -49.29 21.38
CA PRO A 466 -50.72 -49.57 19.99
C PRO A 466 -52.09 -48.95 19.60
N THR A 467 -52.48 -49.14 18.32
CA THR A 467 -53.84 -48.99 17.73
C THR A 467 -54.45 -47.57 17.59
N ILE A 468 -55.23 -47.20 16.56
CA ILE A 468 -55.68 -47.86 15.29
C ILE A 468 -56.04 -46.79 14.21
N PRO A 469 -56.16 -47.11 12.90
CA PRO A 469 -56.24 -46.12 11.79
C PRO A 469 -57.57 -46.09 10.99
N ALA A 470 -57.72 -45.08 10.10
CA ALA A 470 -58.62 -45.01 8.92
C ALA A 470 -58.37 -43.66 8.17
N ASN A 471 -58.62 -43.42 6.88
CA ASN A 471 -58.89 -44.27 5.70
C ASN A 471 -58.66 -43.44 4.40
N VAL A 472 -58.18 -44.10 3.32
CA VAL A 472 -58.72 -44.15 1.92
C VAL A 472 -59.02 -42.80 1.21
N ILE A 473 -58.50 -42.47 0.01
CA ILE A 473 -58.99 -42.80 -1.36
C ILE A 473 -57.95 -42.30 -2.42
N VAL A 474 -57.39 -43.16 -3.31
CA VAL A 474 -57.65 -43.29 -4.80
C VAL A 474 -57.43 -41.98 -5.61
N ALA A 475 -56.75 -41.87 -6.78
CA ALA A 475 -56.13 -42.82 -7.73
C ALA A 475 -55.16 -42.12 -8.74
N ARG A 476 -54.39 -42.95 -9.48
CA ARG A 476 -53.95 -42.84 -10.91
C ARG A 476 -53.34 -41.50 -11.42
N GLY A 477 -52.22 -41.47 -12.15
CA GLY A 477 -51.30 -42.53 -12.59
C GLY A 477 -50.89 -42.41 -14.08
N ARG A 478 -49.63 -42.74 -14.39
CA ARG A 478 -48.98 -42.84 -15.74
C ARG A 478 -48.95 -41.55 -16.60
N GLY A 479 -47.91 -41.24 -17.38
CA GLY A 479 -46.61 -41.91 -17.55
C GLY A 479 -46.09 -41.81 -19.00
N GLY A 480 -44.77 -41.59 -19.18
CA GLY A 480 -44.09 -41.49 -20.49
C GLY A 480 -44.23 -40.12 -21.18
N GLY A 481 -43.33 -39.69 -22.08
CA GLY A 481 -42.08 -40.31 -22.57
C GLY A 481 -41.77 -39.90 -24.02
N ALA A 482 -40.49 -39.78 -24.39
CA ALA A 482 -39.94 -39.29 -25.68
C ALA A 482 -40.15 -37.78 -25.97
N ILE A 483 -39.20 -36.96 -26.44
CA ILE A 483 -38.11 -37.08 -27.45
C ILE A 483 -38.62 -37.03 -28.90
N SER A 484 -38.60 -35.84 -29.51
CA SER A 484 -37.80 -35.47 -30.70
C SER A 484 -38.17 -34.05 -31.12
N GLY A 485 -37.35 -33.37 -31.94
CA GLY A 485 -37.57 -31.96 -32.31
C GLY A 485 -37.65 -31.71 -33.81
N SER A 486 -37.92 -30.46 -34.21
CA SER A 486 -37.56 -29.89 -35.52
C SER A 486 -37.88 -28.39 -35.59
N GLN A 487 -36.99 -27.62 -36.23
CA GLN A 487 -37.21 -26.52 -37.22
C GLN A 487 -38.48 -25.63 -37.10
N THR A 488 -38.48 -24.31 -37.37
CA THR A 488 -37.91 -23.63 -38.57
C THR A 488 -38.03 -22.09 -38.47
N ARG A 489 -37.16 -21.33 -39.22
CA ARG A 489 -37.43 -19.98 -39.84
C ARG A 489 -37.67 -18.74 -38.92
N MET A 490 -37.37 -17.48 -39.28
CA MET A 490 -36.55 -16.85 -40.36
C MET A 490 -36.29 -15.34 -40.03
N ASN A 491 -35.44 -14.67 -40.82
CA ASN A 491 -35.11 -13.22 -40.85
C ASN A 491 -34.34 -12.60 -39.65
N GLY A 492 -33.40 -11.67 -39.83
CA GLY A 492 -32.74 -11.23 -41.07
C GLY A 492 -32.40 -9.74 -41.14
N SER A 493 -31.12 -9.38 -40.97
CA SER A 493 -30.46 -8.21 -41.59
C SER A 493 -28.97 -8.22 -41.21
N GLY A 494 -28.09 -7.81 -42.12
CA GLY A 494 -26.65 -7.75 -41.84
C GLY A 494 -25.92 -6.80 -42.79
N ARG A 495 -24.72 -6.38 -42.38
CA ARG A 495 -23.58 -5.84 -43.17
C ARG A 495 -22.50 -5.46 -42.14
N SER A 496 -21.40 -6.20 -42.03
CA SER A 496 -20.22 -6.26 -42.91
C SER A 496 -19.26 -5.08 -42.73
N SER A 497 -18.13 -5.38 -42.10
CA SER A 497 -16.93 -4.56 -41.97
C SER A 497 -16.27 -4.21 -43.31
N GLN A 498 -15.68 -3.01 -43.41
CA GLN A 498 -14.48 -2.79 -44.22
C GLN A 498 -13.68 -1.56 -43.78
N THR A 499 -12.36 -1.67 -43.91
CA THR A 499 -11.35 -0.62 -43.69
C THR A 499 -11.32 0.41 -44.82
N PRO A 500 -10.78 1.61 -44.58
CA PRO A 500 -10.17 2.40 -45.66
C PRO A 500 -8.70 2.75 -45.41
N THR A 501 -7.87 2.44 -46.40
CA THR A 501 -6.51 2.96 -46.60
C THR A 501 -6.54 4.33 -47.27
N SER A 502 -5.58 5.20 -46.93
CA SER A 502 -5.42 6.54 -47.55
C SER A 502 -4.89 6.48 -48.99
N PRO A 503 -5.38 7.35 -49.90
CA PRO A 503 -4.68 7.69 -51.13
C PRO A 503 -4.14 9.14 -51.12
N THR A 504 -3.04 9.35 -51.83
CA THR A 504 -2.40 10.65 -52.10
C THR A 504 -3.11 11.43 -53.21
N SER A 505 -3.17 12.76 -53.11
CA SER A 505 -3.26 13.64 -54.29
C SER A 505 -2.57 15.00 -54.04
N SER A 506 -1.94 15.53 -55.08
CA SER A 506 -1.01 16.68 -55.03
C SER A 506 -1.50 17.84 -55.90
N SER A 507 -1.55 19.05 -55.35
CA SER A 507 -1.62 20.33 -56.09
C SER A 507 -1.65 21.50 -55.11
N ARG A 508 -1.08 22.69 -55.30
CA ARG A 508 -0.02 23.28 -56.15
C ARG A 508 -0.17 24.82 -55.95
N VAL A 509 0.92 25.59 -56.08
CA VAL A 509 0.98 27.03 -56.48
C VAL A 509 0.92 28.15 -55.41
N ASN A 510 1.77 29.16 -55.65
CA ASN A 510 2.02 30.47 -54.99
C ASN A 510 2.48 30.44 -53.51
N GLY A 511 3.68 30.90 -53.13
CA GLY A 511 4.78 31.48 -53.92
C GLY A 511 4.72 33.01 -54.05
N TYR A 512 5.34 33.72 -53.10
CA TYR A 512 5.89 35.06 -53.31
C TYR A 512 7.19 35.24 -52.51
N SER A 513 8.18 35.81 -53.17
CA SER A 513 9.48 36.19 -52.64
C SER A 513 9.45 37.55 -51.95
N ASN A 514 10.31 37.76 -50.96
CA ASN A 514 11.25 38.89 -51.04
C ASN A 514 12.51 38.65 -50.20
N ALA A 515 13.62 39.16 -50.72
CA ALA A 515 14.94 39.16 -50.09
C ALA A 515 15.34 40.59 -49.69
N SER A 516 16.58 40.76 -49.22
CA SER A 516 17.22 42.03 -48.81
C SER A 516 16.80 42.53 -47.42
N SER A 517 17.70 43.11 -46.60
CA SER A 517 19.17 43.25 -46.69
C SER A 517 19.76 43.66 -45.32
N HIS A 518 21.09 43.60 -45.19
CA HIS A 518 21.87 44.15 -44.06
C HIS A 518 21.51 45.61 -43.69
N VAL A 519 21.79 46.00 -42.44
CA VAL A 519 22.82 46.99 -42.07
C VAL A 519 23.03 47.00 -40.53
N SER A 520 24.26 47.28 -40.11
CA SER A 520 24.71 47.35 -38.71
C SER A 520 24.95 48.81 -38.28
N SER A 521 24.73 49.17 -37.01
CA SER A 521 25.65 49.99 -36.20
C SER A 521 25.13 50.26 -34.78
N ASP A 522 26.05 50.37 -33.81
CA ASP A 522 25.81 50.85 -32.43
C ASP A 522 25.38 52.34 -32.36
N PRO A 523 25.07 52.89 -31.17
CA PRO A 523 26.16 53.42 -30.33
C PRO A 523 26.12 53.08 -28.82
N ALA A 524 27.33 53.11 -28.26
CA ALA A 524 27.76 53.51 -26.90
C ALA A 524 26.83 54.42 -26.07
N ALA A 525 26.98 54.58 -24.74
CA ALA A 525 27.70 53.87 -23.66
C ALA A 525 27.38 54.60 -22.34
N GLU A 526 27.51 53.97 -21.17
CA GLU A 526 28.08 54.65 -19.99
C GLU A 526 28.52 53.69 -18.86
N THR A 527 29.58 54.11 -18.17
CA THR A 527 30.30 53.35 -17.13
C THR A 527 29.81 53.64 -15.71
N THR A 528 29.92 52.65 -14.81
CA THR A 528 30.45 52.89 -13.45
C THR A 528 30.95 51.59 -12.81
N THR A 529 32.15 51.64 -12.23
CA THR A 529 32.69 50.63 -11.30
C THR A 529 33.02 51.31 -9.97
N PRO A 530 33.05 50.57 -8.85
CA PRO A 530 34.36 50.21 -8.26
C PRO A 530 34.39 48.73 -7.82
N SER A 531 35.43 47.94 -8.10
CA SER A 531 36.84 48.01 -7.67
C SER A 531 37.12 47.42 -6.28
N ARG A 532 37.54 46.14 -6.30
CA ARG A 532 38.63 45.49 -5.56
C ARG A 532 38.75 45.64 -4.02
N GLY A 533 38.69 44.48 -3.35
CA GLY A 533 39.51 44.15 -2.17
C GLY A 533 40.18 42.77 -2.34
N ARG A 534 41.51 42.68 -2.27
CA ARG A 534 42.30 41.43 -2.30
C ARG A 534 42.87 41.15 -0.90
N GLY A 535 42.99 39.88 -0.50
CA GLY A 535 44.00 39.49 0.49
C GLY A 535 43.82 38.12 1.16
N ARG A 536 44.80 37.22 0.94
CA ARG A 536 45.35 36.16 1.84
C ARG A 536 44.34 35.40 2.75
N GLY A 537 44.20 34.08 2.73
CA GLY A 537 45.13 33.01 2.37
C GLY A 537 45.86 32.43 3.59
N PHE A 538 45.38 31.30 4.14
CA PHE A 538 46.10 30.43 5.08
C PHE A 538 45.45 29.02 5.14
N MET A 539 46.24 27.97 5.44
CA MET A 539 45.73 26.59 5.62
C MET A 539 45.13 26.37 7.02
N PRO A 540 44.51 25.20 7.27
CA PRO A 540 45.13 24.37 8.31
C PRO A 540 45.23 22.87 7.98
N ARG A 541 46.35 22.27 8.42
CA ARG A 541 46.51 20.85 8.73
C ARG A 541 46.04 20.63 10.19
N GLY A 542 45.48 19.47 10.52
CA GLY A 542 45.54 18.96 11.90
C GLY A 542 44.28 18.31 12.46
N ARG A 543 44.42 17.04 12.88
CA ARG A 543 43.45 16.31 13.71
C ARG A 543 43.21 17.03 15.05
N GLY A 544 41.96 16.99 15.54
CA GLY A 544 41.61 17.36 16.91
C GLY A 544 40.37 16.58 17.37
N PHE A 545 40.57 15.54 18.17
CA PHE A 545 39.52 14.68 18.71
C PHE A 545 39.22 15.15 20.15
N ILE A 546 37.99 15.60 20.44
CA ILE A 546 37.55 15.95 21.80
C ILE A 546 36.20 15.28 22.08
N PRO A 547 36.13 14.28 22.97
CA PRO A 547 34.88 13.69 23.43
C PRO A 547 34.27 14.50 24.58
N SER A 548 32.96 14.73 24.53
CA SER A 548 32.19 15.34 25.63
C SER A 548 31.78 14.28 26.66
N PRO A 549 32.02 14.45 27.97
CA PRO A 549 31.74 13.42 28.97
C PRO A 549 30.56 13.75 29.93
N TYR A 550 29.72 12.75 30.20
CA TYR A 550 28.67 12.65 31.25
C TYR A 550 27.51 13.67 31.16
N ARG A 551 26.24 13.28 31.37
CA ARG A 551 25.69 12.61 32.56
C ARG A 551 24.27 12.09 32.28
N GLY A 552 23.86 10.95 32.85
CA GLY A 552 22.47 10.48 32.64
C GLY A 552 22.09 9.10 33.17
N GLY A 553 22.47 8.73 34.40
CA GLY A 553 21.98 7.50 34.99
C GLY A 553 22.29 7.33 36.48
N SER A 554 21.26 7.38 37.33
CA SER A 554 20.95 6.36 38.34
C SER A 554 19.70 6.74 39.15
N SER A 555 19.05 5.73 39.70
CA SER A 555 17.88 5.79 40.58
C SER A 555 18.17 6.34 41.98
N GLY A 556 17.19 6.96 42.62
CA GLY A 556 17.21 7.23 44.07
C GLY A 556 15.84 7.64 44.62
N ARG A 557 15.18 6.74 45.38
CA ARG A 557 13.97 7.08 46.15
C ARG A 557 14.38 7.81 47.44
N GLY A 558 13.76 8.96 47.74
CA GLY A 558 13.94 9.69 49.00
C GLY A 558 12.69 10.49 49.37
N ARG A 559 12.25 10.40 50.63
CA ARG A 559 11.07 11.11 51.15
C ARG A 559 11.46 12.52 51.64
N GLY A 560 10.58 13.51 51.49
CA GLY A 560 10.71 14.84 52.10
C GLY A 560 9.38 15.61 52.07
N ARG A 561 9.01 16.26 53.19
CA ARG A 561 7.77 17.05 53.37
C ARG A 561 8.07 18.55 53.37
N GLY A 562 7.08 19.34 52.95
CA GLY A 562 6.99 20.79 53.21
C GLY A 562 7.81 21.68 52.27
N SER A 563 7.46 22.95 52.04
CA SER A 563 6.24 23.69 52.42
C SER A 563 6.04 24.85 51.44
N PHE A 564 4.78 25.25 51.17
CA PHE A 564 4.48 26.45 50.37
C PHE A 564 4.81 27.73 51.15
N THR A 565 5.37 28.72 50.46
CA THR A 565 5.35 30.14 50.85
C THR A 565 4.86 30.98 49.66
N PRO A 566 4.08 32.05 49.88
CA PRO A 566 3.49 32.85 48.80
C PRO A 566 4.42 33.96 48.30
N ILE A 567 4.20 34.36 47.05
CA ILE A 567 4.85 35.50 46.40
C ILE A 567 4.13 36.80 46.81
N PRO A 568 4.84 37.89 47.14
CA PRO A 568 4.24 39.20 47.38
C PRO A 568 4.19 40.07 46.12
N SER A 569 3.07 40.80 45.99
CA SER A 569 2.83 41.98 45.12
C SER A 569 2.92 41.78 43.60
#